data_AF-A0A8B6FQE9-F1
#
_entry.id   AF-A0A8B6FQE9-F1
#
_cell.length_a   1.000
_cell.length_b   1.000
_cell.length_c   1.000
_cell.angle_alpha   90.00
_cell.angle_beta   90.00
_cell.angle_gamma   90.00
#
_symmetry.space_group_name_H-M   'P 1'
#
loop_
_entity.id
_entity.type
_entity.pdbx_description
1 polymer ?
#
loop_
_entity_poly.entity_id
_entity_poly.type
_entity_poly.pdbx_seq_one_letter_code
_entity_poly.pdbx_strand_id
1 'polypeptide(L)'
;MAQDKLVDAEILGEEALELKVEKIDAFKLKQLELEHELKLKELEMKEMEKRKEDELKLKQAELEMKERLEMDKKEKEDVFKLKELEMKLKELEMKERLEMEKMKIEMVKEESNTKVQPKSEYFDAAKNIRLVPRFCEKTVDKYFPQFEKIAHNLNWPKPYWTTMLQSVFEGKAAEIYSALPSEKSSDYDTVKQEVLKAYELVPEAYRQKFRSYKKV
;
A
#
# COMPACT_ATOMS: atom_id res chain seq x y z
N MET A 1 32.96 139.23 25.94
CA MET A 1 32.47 138.00 26.60
C MET A 1 31.51 137.25 25.67
N ALA A 2 31.98 136.73 24.53
CA ALA A 2 31.12 136.02 23.57
C ALA A 2 31.78 134.79 22.93
N GLN A 3 32.83 134.22 23.54
CA GLN A 3 33.51 133.02 23.03
C GLN A 3 33.33 131.76 23.89
N ASP A 4 32.74 131.85 25.09
CA ASP A 4 32.62 130.72 26.03
C ASP A 4 31.29 129.94 25.99
N LYS A 5 30.37 130.26 25.06
CA LYS A 5 29.06 129.58 24.97
C LYS A 5 28.91 128.63 23.79
N LEU A 6 29.92 128.50 22.94
CA LEU A 6 29.88 127.57 21.80
C LEU A 6 30.36 126.17 22.16
N VAL A 7 31.27 126.03 23.12
CA VAL A 7 31.96 124.75 23.40
C VAL A 7 31.07 123.78 24.21
N ASP A 8 30.26 124.28 25.14
CA ASP A 8 29.40 123.44 26.00
C ASP A 8 28.19 122.83 25.28
N ALA A 9 27.70 123.46 24.21
CA ALA A 9 26.58 122.95 23.42
C ALA A 9 26.99 121.81 22.48
N GLU A 10 28.27 121.79 22.07
CA GLU A 10 28.83 120.79 21.16
C GLU A 10 29.17 119.49 21.92
N ILE A 11 29.71 119.61 23.14
CA ILE A 11 30.02 118.48 24.04
C ILE A 11 28.75 117.74 24.49
N LEU A 12 27.68 118.46 24.86
CA LEU A 12 26.38 117.85 25.21
C LEU A 12 25.69 117.18 24.00
N GLY A 13 26.00 117.63 22.79
CA GLY A 13 25.52 117.02 21.54
C GLY A 13 26.23 115.70 21.24
N GLU A 14 27.55 115.63 21.45
CA GLU A 14 28.36 114.42 21.27
C GLU A 14 27.96 113.32 22.27
N GLU A 15 27.83 113.63 23.55
CA GLU A 15 27.48 112.64 24.59
C GLU A 15 26.05 112.06 24.38
N ALA A 16 25.11 112.89 23.92
CA ALA A 16 23.77 112.46 23.55
C ALA A 16 23.72 111.67 22.22
N LEU A 17 24.66 111.91 21.31
CA LEU A 17 24.86 111.10 20.10
C LEU A 17 25.46 109.73 20.46
N GLU A 18 26.44 109.69 21.35
CA GLU A 18 27.10 108.47 21.82
C GLU A 18 26.11 107.53 22.53
N LEU A 19 25.28 108.07 23.45
CA LEU A 19 24.19 107.31 24.10
C LEU A 19 23.13 106.79 23.13
N LYS A 20 22.87 107.50 22.02
CA LYS A 20 21.95 107.02 20.96
C LYS A 20 22.60 105.90 20.15
N VAL A 21 23.89 106.02 19.83
CA VAL A 21 24.66 104.98 19.12
C VAL A 21 24.74 103.71 19.96
N GLU A 22 25.07 103.80 21.25
CA GLU A 22 25.08 102.65 22.18
C GLU A 22 23.72 101.97 22.30
N LYS A 23 22.62 102.73 22.39
CA LYS A 23 21.26 102.17 22.42
C LYS A 23 20.86 101.49 21.11
N ILE A 24 21.28 102.06 19.97
CA ILE A 24 21.06 101.47 18.64
C ILE A 24 21.85 100.16 18.53
N ASP A 25 23.07 100.09 19.03
CA ASP A 25 23.90 98.89 18.99
C ASP A 25 23.40 97.80 19.97
N ALA A 26 22.94 98.18 21.17
CA ALA A 26 22.28 97.26 22.09
C ALA A 26 20.95 96.69 21.54
N PHE A 27 20.18 97.51 20.81
CA PHE A 27 18.95 97.07 20.15
C PHE A 27 19.26 96.08 19.00
N LYS A 28 20.26 96.37 18.16
CA LYS A 28 20.72 95.46 17.10
C LYS A 28 21.23 94.14 17.66
N LEU A 29 22.00 94.18 18.75
CA LEU A 29 22.50 92.98 19.43
C LEU A 29 21.35 92.10 19.92
N LYS A 30 20.35 92.69 20.56
CA LYS A 30 19.16 91.99 21.04
C LYS A 30 18.28 91.43 19.91
N GLN A 31 18.22 92.14 18.78
CA GLN A 31 17.55 91.66 17.58
C GLN A 31 18.27 90.44 16.98
N LEU A 32 19.61 90.45 16.97
CA LEU A 32 20.44 89.35 16.49
C LEU A 32 20.37 88.12 17.41
N GLU A 33 20.33 88.32 18.73
CA GLU A 33 20.12 87.26 19.72
C GLU A 33 18.76 86.57 19.53
N LEU A 34 17.69 87.36 19.36
CA LEU A 34 16.33 86.83 19.12
C LEU A 34 16.26 86.04 17.81
N GLU A 35 16.92 86.51 16.75
CA GLU A 35 17.00 85.81 15.47
C GLU A 35 17.76 84.47 15.59
N HIS A 36 18.86 84.45 16.34
CA HIS A 36 19.59 83.22 16.64
C HIS A 36 18.76 82.24 17.48
N GLU A 37 18.01 82.72 18.48
CA GLU A 37 17.14 81.89 19.31
C GLU A 37 15.99 81.26 18.49
N LEU A 38 15.36 82.03 17.60
CA LEU A 38 14.35 81.52 16.68
C LEU A 38 14.93 80.44 15.76
N LYS A 39 16.10 80.70 15.18
CA LYS A 39 16.78 79.74 14.30
C LYS A 39 17.15 78.44 15.02
N LEU A 40 17.56 78.52 16.29
CA LEU A 40 17.83 77.36 17.11
C LEU A 40 16.55 76.54 17.37
N LYS A 41 15.46 77.21 17.76
CA LYS A 41 14.14 76.56 17.96
C LYS A 41 13.60 75.90 16.69
N GLU A 42 13.76 76.54 15.52
CA GLU A 42 13.38 75.93 14.24
C GLU A 42 14.18 74.65 13.95
N LEU A 43 15.48 74.66 14.25
CA LEU A 43 16.36 73.53 14.03
C LEU A 43 16.00 72.37 14.98
N GLU A 44 15.72 72.67 16.24
CA GLU A 44 15.22 71.69 17.23
C GLU A 44 13.88 71.08 16.83
N MET A 45 12.94 71.90 16.36
CA MET A 45 11.64 71.42 15.86
C MET A 45 11.80 70.50 14.65
N LYS A 46 12.68 70.87 13.70
CA LYS A 46 12.97 70.06 12.52
C LYS A 46 13.66 68.74 12.88
N GLU A 47 14.56 68.74 13.86
CA GLU A 47 15.14 67.50 14.39
C GLU A 47 14.08 66.62 15.07
N MET A 48 13.18 67.20 15.86
CA MET A 48 12.10 66.46 16.50
C MET A 48 11.12 65.86 15.50
N GLU A 49 10.76 66.60 14.45
CA GLU A 49 9.93 66.08 13.36
C GLU A 49 10.62 64.92 12.64
N LYS A 50 11.91 65.07 12.30
CA LYS A 50 12.68 63.99 11.69
C LYS A 50 12.76 62.75 12.58
N ARG A 51 13.00 62.92 13.89
CA ARG A 51 13.01 61.80 14.86
C ARG A 51 11.66 61.09 14.91
N LYS A 52 10.54 61.83 14.90
CA LYS A 52 9.19 61.25 14.86
C LYS A 52 8.92 60.52 13.55
N GLU A 53 9.36 61.05 12.42
CA GLU A 53 9.25 60.41 11.12
C GLU A 53 10.05 59.09 11.07
N ASP A 54 11.28 59.10 11.56
CA ASP A 54 12.13 57.92 11.64
C ASP A 54 11.56 56.88 12.61
N GLU A 55 11.01 57.30 13.76
CA GLU A 55 10.31 56.40 14.70
C GLU A 55 9.06 55.77 14.07
N LEU A 56 8.30 56.54 13.30
CA LEU A 56 7.10 56.05 12.62
C LEU A 56 7.46 55.04 11.51
N LYS A 57 8.51 55.33 10.73
CA LYS A 57 9.05 54.39 9.73
C LYS A 57 9.55 53.11 10.37
N LEU A 58 10.25 53.21 11.50
CA LEU A 58 10.72 52.04 12.24
C LEU A 58 9.56 51.18 12.74
N LYS A 59 8.53 51.80 13.34
CA LYS A 59 7.32 51.09 13.79
C LYS A 59 6.56 50.43 12.64
N GLN A 60 6.47 51.10 11.48
CA GLN A 60 5.87 50.49 10.28
C GLN A 60 6.67 49.28 9.80
N ALA A 61 8.00 49.40 9.68
CA ALA A 61 8.85 48.29 9.27
C ALA A 61 8.79 47.10 10.26
N GLU A 62 8.70 47.38 11.55
CA GLU A 62 8.59 46.35 12.59
C GLU A 62 7.23 45.62 12.53
N LEU A 63 6.14 46.35 12.25
CA LEU A 63 4.82 45.77 12.03
C LEU A 63 4.78 44.89 10.78
N GLU A 64 5.30 45.38 9.65
CA GLU A 64 5.39 44.62 8.39
C GLU A 64 6.25 43.35 8.56
N MET A 65 7.36 43.44 9.28
CA MET A 65 8.21 42.29 9.59
C MET A 65 7.46 41.27 10.44
N LYS A 66 6.71 41.73 11.43
CA LYS A 66 5.89 40.86 12.29
C LYS A 66 4.79 40.14 11.50
N GLU A 67 4.07 40.86 10.65
CA GLU A 67 3.04 40.28 9.78
C GLU A 67 3.63 39.24 8.82
N ARG A 68 4.80 39.53 8.22
CA ARG A 68 5.52 38.58 7.37
C ARG A 68 5.93 37.31 8.13
N LEU A 69 6.41 37.45 9.36
CA LEU A 69 6.77 36.31 10.20
C LEU A 69 5.54 35.47 10.60
N GLU A 70 4.41 36.12 10.89
CA GLU A 70 3.15 35.42 11.18
C GLU A 70 2.62 34.66 9.97
N MET A 71 2.68 35.26 8.77
CA MET A 71 2.33 34.58 7.52
C MET A 71 3.23 33.38 7.25
N ASP A 72 4.56 33.51 7.35
CA ASP A 72 5.50 32.41 7.14
C ASP A 72 5.28 31.26 8.14
N LYS A 73 4.98 31.58 9.41
CA LYS A 73 4.60 30.56 10.41
C LYS A 73 3.32 29.83 10.02
N LYS A 74 2.28 30.57 9.61
CA LYS A 74 1.00 30.00 9.20
C LYS A 74 1.16 29.12 7.96
N GLU A 75 1.90 29.59 6.95
CA GLU A 75 2.22 28.79 5.76
C GLU A 75 2.94 27.50 6.12
N LYS A 76 3.94 27.55 7.01
CA LYS A 76 4.64 26.35 7.50
C LYS A 76 3.72 25.37 8.22
N GLU A 77 2.82 25.86 9.07
CA GLU A 77 1.82 25.03 9.73
C GLU A 77 0.87 24.37 8.72
N ASP A 78 0.39 25.12 7.73
CA ASP A 78 -0.54 24.62 6.73
C ASP A 78 0.14 23.59 5.81
N VAL A 79 1.41 23.82 5.43
CA VAL A 79 2.23 22.83 4.72
C VAL A 79 2.42 21.56 5.56
N PHE A 80 2.67 21.69 6.86
CA PHE A 80 2.81 20.54 7.74
C PHE A 80 1.50 19.74 7.86
N LYS A 81 0.36 20.42 8.06
CA LYS A 81 -0.98 19.79 8.11
C LYS A 81 -1.32 19.09 6.79
N LEU A 82 -1.01 19.72 5.65
CA LEU A 82 -1.25 19.12 4.34
C LEU A 82 -0.42 17.85 4.14
N LYS A 83 0.85 17.87 4.54
CA LYS A 83 1.73 16.69 4.48
C LYS A 83 1.26 15.57 5.40
N GLU A 84 0.75 15.90 6.59
CA GLU A 84 0.15 14.92 7.50
C GLU A 84 -1.10 14.27 6.89
N LEU A 85 -1.99 15.07 6.28
CA LEU A 85 -3.17 14.56 5.59
C LEU A 85 -2.80 13.67 4.40
N GLU A 86 -1.78 14.05 3.62
CA GLU A 86 -1.28 13.24 2.50
C GLU A 86 -0.74 11.89 2.98
N MET A 87 0.01 11.87 4.09
CA MET A 87 0.49 10.63 4.69
C MET A 87 -0.66 9.74 5.18
N LYS A 88 -1.69 10.30 5.82
CA LYS A 88 -2.87 9.56 6.26
C LYS A 88 -3.64 8.97 5.06
N LEU A 89 -3.76 9.73 3.98
CA LEU A 89 -4.43 9.25 2.76
C LEU A 89 -3.66 8.09 2.12
N LYS A 90 -2.32 8.20 2.01
CA LYS A 90 -1.47 7.10 1.55
C LYS A 90 -1.55 5.86 2.44
N GLU A 91 -1.64 6.05 3.76
CA GLU A 91 -1.81 4.93 4.70
C GLU A 91 -3.16 4.24 4.51
N LEU A 92 -4.24 4.99 4.32
CA LEU A 92 -5.56 4.45 4.00
C LEU A 92 -5.56 3.71 2.66
N GLU A 93 -5.01 4.29 1.60
CA GLU A 93 -4.87 3.63 0.30
C GLU A 93 -4.06 2.34 0.38
N MET A 94 -2.96 2.34 1.16
CA MET A 94 -2.17 1.14 1.40
C MET A 94 -2.96 0.09 2.17
N LYS A 95 -3.75 0.51 3.17
CA LYS A 95 -4.60 -0.39 3.96
C LYS A 95 -5.70 -1.00 3.09
N GLU A 96 -6.39 -0.20 2.28
CA GLU A 96 -7.37 -0.68 1.31
C GLU A 96 -6.74 -1.63 0.30
N ARG A 97 -5.54 -1.33 -0.20
CA ARG A 97 -4.80 -2.25 -1.08
C ARG A 97 -4.50 -3.58 -0.40
N LEU A 98 -4.06 -3.55 0.86
CA LEU A 98 -3.79 -4.76 1.64
C LEU A 98 -5.07 -5.54 1.94
N GLU A 99 -6.19 -4.86 2.24
CA GLU A 99 -7.49 -5.49 2.44
C GLU A 99 -8.01 -6.12 1.15
N MET A 100 -7.91 -5.42 0.02
CA MET A 100 -8.23 -5.96 -1.31
C MET A 100 -7.34 -7.14 -1.68
N GLU A 101 -6.05 -7.10 -1.39
CA GLU A 101 -5.14 -8.22 -1.63
C GLU A 101 -5.46 -9.41 -0.71
N LYS A 102 -5.77 -9.16 0.56
CA LYS A 102 -6.25 -10.19 1.49
C LYS A 102 -7.55 -10.80 1.01
N MET A 103 -8.51 -9.99 0.58
CA MET A 103 -9.78 -10.45 0.03
C MET A 103 -9.57 -11.24 -1.26
N LYS A 104 -8.64 -10.84 -2.14
CA LYS A 104 -8.25 -11.64 -3.32
C LYS A 104 -7.61 -12.96 -2.93
N ILE A 105 -6.72 -12.97 -1.95
CA ILE A 105 -6.10 -14.21 -1.43
C ILE A 105 -7.17 -15.09 -0.77
N GLU A 106 -8.12 -14.51 -0.05
CA GLU A 106 -9.24 -15.22 0.57
C GLU A 106 -10.21 -15.74 -0.48
N MET A 107 -10.50 -14.99 -1.55
CA MET A 107 -11.28 -15.45 -2.70
C MET A 107 -10.54 -16.52 -3.50
N VAL A 108 -9.20 -16.47 -3.63
CA VAL A 108 -8.40 -17.55 -4.24
C VAL A 108 -8.34 -18.76 -3.30
N LYS A 109 -8.32 -18.54 -1.99
CA LYS A 109 -8.49 -19.60 -0.98
C LYS A 109 -9.89 -20.16 -0.98
N GLU A 110 -10.93 -19.38 -1.22
CA GLU A 110 -12.32 -19.80 -1.35
C GLU A 110 -12.63 -20.35 -2.74
N GLU A 111 -11.93 -20.00 -3.80
CA GLU A 111 -11.96 -20.75 -5.06
C GLU A 111 -11.20 -22.08 -4.89
N SER A 112 -10.21 -22.10 -3.99
CA SER A 112 -9.62 -23.33 -3.49
C SER A 112 -10.56 -24.07 -2.51
N ASN A 113 -11.46 -23.40 -1.77
CA ASN A 113 -12.32 -23.97 -0.71
C ASN A 113 -13.78 -24.26 -1.15
N THR A 114 -14.25 -23.63 -2.22
CA THR A 114 -15.49 -23.94 -2.96
C THR A 114 -15.20 -24.91 -4.11
N LYS A 115 -13.94 -25.36 -4.22
CA LYS A 115 -13.53 -26.69 -4.67
C LYS A 115 -12.63 -27.38 -3.63
N VAL A 116 -13.00 -27.29 -2.34
CA VAL A 116 -12.82 -28.41 -1.40
C VAL A 116 -14.18 -29.01 -1.00
N GLN A 117 -15.05 -29.34 -1.98
CA GLN A 117 -15.34 -30.77 -2.04
C GLN A 117 -13.98 -31.41 -2.23
N PRO A 118 -13.59 -32.49 -1.51
CA PRO A 118 -12.33 -33.14 -1.84
C PRO A 118 -12.32 -33.18 -3.35
N LYS A 119 -11.31 -32.60 -4.00
CA LYS A 119 -11.02 -33.06 -5.36
C LYS A 119 -10.90 -34.55 -5.06
N SER A 120 -11.96 -35.30 -5.35
CA SER A 120 -11.74 -36.65 -5.76
C SER A 120 -10.66 -36.40 -6.79
N GLU A 121 -9.47 -36.88 -6.50
CA GLU A 121 -8.74 -37.60 -7.51
C GLU A 121 -9.83 -38.46 -8.13
N TYR A 122 -10.56 -37.90 -9.10
CA TYR A 122 -11.59 -38.63 -9.78
C TYR A 122 -10.73 -39.60 -10.51
N PHE A 123 -10.63 -40.77 -9.89
CA PHE A 123 -9.64 -41.73 -10.24
C PHE A 123 -9.92 -42.04 -11.68
N ASP A 124 -9.03 -41.55 -12.55
CA ASP A 124 -9.24 -41.59 -13.97
C ASP A 124 -8.96 -43.03 -14.39
N ALA A 125 -9.98 -43.87 -14.21
CA ALA A 125 -9.91 -45.28 -14.49
C ALA A 125 -9.51 -45.48 -15.95
N ALA A 126 -9.98 -44.62 -16.86
CA ALA A 126 -9.62 -44.67 -18.28
C ALA A 126 -8.11 -44.47 -18.53
N LYS A 127 -7.43 -43.58 -17.80
CA LYS A 127 -5.97 -43.42 -17.89
C LYS A 127 -5.21 -44.58 -17.26
N ASN A 128 -5.69 -45.09 -16.13
CA ASN A 128 -5.02 -46.14 -15.38
C ASN A 128 -5.26 -47.56 -15.93
N ILE A 129 -6.32 -47.77 -16.72
CA ILE A 129 -6.60 -49.05 -17.41
C ILE A 129 -5.40 -49.52 -18.25
N ARG A 130 -4.62 -48.60 -18.82
CA ARG A 130 -3.41 -48.94 -19.60
C ARG A 130 -2.32 -49.62 -18.76
N LEU A 131 -2.36 -49.46 -17.44
CA LEU A 131 -1.40 -50.04 -16.49
C LEU A 131 -1.90 -51.36 -15.91
N VAL A 132 -3.14 -51.77 -16.22
CA VAL A 132 -3.71 -53.03 -15.77
C VAL A 132 -3.06 -54.16 -16.58
N PRO A 133 -2.46 -55.17 -15.93
CA PRO A 133 -1.91 -56.32 -16.64
C PRO A 133 -2.97 -57.03 -17.47
N ARG A 134 -2.57 -57.51 -18.65
CA ARG A 134 -3.46 -58.29 -19.51
C ARG A 134 -3.88 -59.59 -18.81
N PHE A 135 -5.17 -59.90 -18.85
CA PHE A 135 -5.70 -61.13 -18.27
C PHE A 135 -5.20 -62.36 -19.06
N CYS A 136 -4.87 -63.44 -18.35
CA CYS A 136 -4.45 -64.69 -18.95
C CYS A 136 -5.14 -65.88 -18.27
N GLU A 137 -5.99 -66.57 -19.03
CA GLU A 137 -6.79 -67.72 -18.57
C GLU A 137 -5.94 -68.91 -18.06
N LYS A 138 -4.67 -69.01 -18.45
CA LYS A 138 -3.76 -70.09 -18.02
C LYS A 138 -3.18 -69.87 -16.61
N THR A 139 -3.29 -68.65 -16.09
CA THR A 139 -2.62 -68.23 -14.85
C THR A 139 -3.53 -67.32 -14.01
N VAL A 140 -4.83 -67.61 -13.98
CA VAL A 140 -5.83 -66.82 -13.25
C VAL A 140 -5.47 -66.71 -11.76
N ASP A 141 -4.96 -67.78 -11.15
CA ASP A 141 -4.54 -67.82 -9.73
C ASP A 141 -3.41 -66.83 -9.40
N LYS A 142 -2.56 -66.52 -10.39
CA LYS A 142 -1.43 -65.59 -10.24
C LYS A 142 -1.78 -64.16 -10.66
N TYR A 143 -2.86 -64.01 -11.43
CA TYR A 143 -3.28 -62.73 -11.97
C TYR A 143 -3.79 -61.77 -10.88
N PHE A 144 -4.69 -62.23 -9.99
CA PHE A 144 -5.26 -61.38 -8.95
C PHE A 144 -4.21 -60.82 -7.98
N PRO A 145 -3.26 -61.62 -7.44
CA PRO A 145 -2.18 -61.07 -6.61
C PRO A 145 -1.30 -60.05 -7.34
N GLN A 146 -1.06 -60.23 -8.64
CA GLN A 146 -0.30 -59.29 -9.45
C GLN A 146 -1.05 -57.97 -9.64
N PHE A 147 -2.36 -58.04 -9.91
CA PHE A 147 -3.24 -56.88 -10.00
C PHE A 147 -3.32 -56.11 -8.67
N GLU A 148 -3.55 -56.81 -7.55
CA GLU A 148 -3.62 -56.21 -6.20
C GLU A 148 -2.33 -55.47 -5.85
N LYS A 149 -1.18 -56.05 -6.17
CA LYS A 149 0.12 -55.42 -5.92
C LYS A 149 0.27 -54.11 -6.69
N ILE A 150 -0.16 -54.05 -7.95
CA ILE A 150 -0.11 -52.82 -8.76
C ILE A 150 -1.11 -51.80 -8.25
N ALA A 151 -2.33 -52.24 -7.96
CA ALA A 151 -3.40 -51.39 -7.45
C ALA A 151 -3.04 -50.75 -6.11
N HIS A 152 -2.40 -51.50 -5.21
CA HIS A 152 -1.88 -50.97 -3.95
C HIS A 152 -0.69 -50.02 -4.16
N ASN A 153 0.27 -50.37 -5.01
CA ASN A 153 1.44 -49.51 -5.27
C ASN A 153 1.04 -48.15 -5.89
N LEU A 154 -0.01 -48.12 -6.69
CA LEU A 154 -0.51 -46.91 -7.36
C LEU A 154 -1.70 -46.26 -6.63
N ASN A 155 -2.03 -46.73 -5.41
CA ASN A 155 -3.12 -46.24 -4.58
C ASN A 155 -4.48 -46.18 -5.31
N TRP A 156 -4.78 -47.17 -6.15
CA TRP A 156 -6.05 -47.24 -6.87
C TRP A 156 -7.22 -47.44 -5.89
N PRO A 157 -8.30 -46.64 -5.97
CA PRO A 157 -9.45 -46.83 -5.08
C PRO A 157 -10.19 -48.12 -5.43
N LYS A 158 -10.45 -48.94 -4.42
CA LYS A 158 -11.14 -50.24 -4.53
C LYS A 158 -12.44 -50.23 -5.35
N PRO A 159 -13.31 -49.19 -5.28
CA PRO A 159 -14.55 -49.15 -6.06
C PRO A 159 -14.34 -49.18 -7.59
N TYR A 160 -13.16 -48.82 -8.08
CA TYR A 160 -12.84 -48.83 -9.51
C TYR A 160 -12.14 -50.11 -9.98
N TRP A 161 -11.74 -50.99 -9.06
CA TRP A 161 -11.00 -52.21 -9.41
C TRP A 161 -11.83 -53.14 -10.29
N THR A 162 -13.13 -53.28 -10.02
CA THR A 162 -14.07 -54.09 -10.83
C THR A 162 -14.23 -53.53 -12.24
N THR A 163 -14.39 -52.22 -12.38
CA THR A 163 -14.44 -51.53 -13.69
C THR A 163 -13.15 -51.73 -14.48
N MET A 164 -12.00 -51.70 -13.82
CA MET A 164 -10.70 -51.97 -14.45
C MET A 164 -10.57 -53.42 -14.90
N LEU A 165 -10.98 -54.36 -14.06
CA LEU A 165 -10.97 -55.78 -14.38
C LEU A 165 -11.91 -56.11 -15.55
N GLN A 166 -13.08 -55.49 -15.62
CA GLN A 166 -14.00 -55.65 -16.75
C GLN A 166 -13.34 -55.32 -18.09
N SER A 167 -12.45 -54.31 -18.13
CA SER A 167 -11.78 -53.89 -19.37
C SER A 167 -10.72 -54.88 -19.87
N VAL A 168 -10.21 -55.75 -18.99
CA VAL A 168 -9.13 -56.70 -19.30
C VAL A 168 -9.58 -58.15 -19.26
N PHE A 169 -10.76 -58.45 -18.70
CA PHE A 169 -11.34 -59.77 -18.75
C PHE A 169 -11.67 -60.16 -20.19
N GLU A 170 -11.16 -61.32 -20.59
CA GLU A 170 -11.39 -61.92 -21.90
C GLU A 170 -12.00 -63.32 -21.69
N GLY A 171 -12.78 -63.80 -22.67
CA GLY A 171 -13.33 -65.16 -22.66
C GLY A 171 -14.26 -65.42 -21.47
N LYS A 172 -14.01 -66.51 -20.74
CA LYS A 172 -14.92 -67.00 -19.70
C LYS A 172 -15.04 -66.04 -18.52
N ALA A 173 -13.99 -65.28 -18.17
CA ALA A 173 -14.01 -64.28 -17.10
C ALA A 173 -15.03 -63.16 -17.37
N ALA A 174 -15.12 -62.72 -18.63
CA ALA A 174 -16.05 -61.67 -19.04
C ALA A 174 -17.51 -62.16 -19.02
N GLU A 175 -17.75 -63.42 -19.39
CA GLU A 175 -19.08 -64.06 -19.30
C GLU A 175 -19.57 -64.13 -17.86
N ILE A 176 -18.70 -64.53 -16.92
CA ILE A 176 -19.03 -64.59 -15.49
C ILE A 176 -19.33 -63.20 -14.96
N TYR A 177 -18.47 -62.22 -15.25
CA TYR A 177 -18.69 -60.84 -14.80
C TYR A 177 -20.02 -60.29 -15.31
N SER A 178 -20.38 -60.57 -16.57
CA SER A 178 -21.64 -60.14 -17.17
C SER A 178 -22.87 -60.88 -16.62
N ALA A 179 -22.69 -62.10 -16.13
CA ALA A 179 -23.75 -62.89 -15.50
C ALA A 179 -23.99 -62.51 -14.03
N LEU A 180 -23.09 -61.75 -13.40
CA LEU A 180 -23.25 -61.30 -12.03
C LEU A 180 -24.25 -60.14 -11.94
N PRO A 181 -25.13 -60.12 -10.92
CA PRO A 181 -25.98 -58.97 -10.63
C PRO A 181 -25.18 -57.71 -10.33
N SER A 182 -25.73 -56.53 -10.65
CA SER A 182 -25.05 -55.24 -10.49
C SER A 182 -24.46 -55.01 -9.09
N GLU A 183 -25.13 -55.49 -8.05
CA GLU A 183 -24.68 -55.38 -6.65
C GLU A 183 -23.41 -56.20 -6.38
N LYS A 184 -23.29 -57.38 -7.01
CA LYS A 184 -22.16 -58.29 -6.87
C LYS A 184 -21.01 -57.95 -7.82
N SER A 185 -21.30 -57.35 -8.98
CA SER A 185 -20.28 -56.90 -9.93
C SER A 185 -19.53 -55.66 -9.45
N SER A 186 -20.09 -54.89 -8.51
CA SER A 186 -19.43 -53.72 -7.92
C SER A 186 -18.45 -54.08 -6.79
N ASP A 187 -18.51 -55.31 -6.26
CA ASP A 187 -17.62 -55.79 -5.21
C ASP A 187 -16.46 -56.64 -5.78
N TYR A 188 -15.23 -56.18 -5.56
CA TYR A 188 -14.02 -56.84 -6.04
C TYR A 188 -13.87 -58.26 -5.47
N ASP A 189 -14.13 -58.43 -4.17
CA ASP A 189 -13.88 -59.71 -3.49
C ASP A 189 -14.84 -60.79 -4.03
N THR A 190 -16.11 -60.42 -4.24
CA THR A 190 -17.11 -61.29 -4.89
C THR A 190 -16.71 -61.65 -6.33
N VAL A 191 -16.31 -60.67 -7.15
CA VAL A 191 -15.89 -60.91 -8.54
C VAL A 191 -14.66 -61.84 -8.60
N LYS A 192 -13.66 -61.60 -7.74
CA LYS A 192 -12.46 -62.45 -7.64
C LYS A 192 -12.81 -63.90 -7.33
N GLN A 193 -13.68 -64.12 -6.35
CA GLN A 193 -14.10 -65.48 -5.95
C GLN A 193 -14.85 -66.21 -7.07
N GLU A 194 -15.81 -65.55 -7.72
CA GLU A 194 -16.61 -66.18 -8.78
C GLU A 194 -15.79 -66.49 -10.02
N VAL A 195 -14.86 -65.61 -10.40
CA VAL A 195 -13.90 -65.87 -11.48
C VAL A 195 -12.98 -67.04 -11.11
N LEU A 196 -12.33 -67.02 -9.95
CA LEU A 196 -11.47 -68.12 -9.51
C LEU A 196 -12.22 -69.45 -9.48
N LYS A 197 -13.39 -69.50 -8.85
CA LYS A 197 -14.23 -70.70 -8.79
C LYS A 197 -14.57 -71.24 -10.18
N ALA A 198 -14.97 -70.39 -11.10
CA ALA A 198 -15.30 -70.84 -12.45
C ALA A 198 -14.09 -71.30 -13.27
N TYR A 199 -12.88 -70.79 -12.97
CA TYR A 199 -11.61 -71.24 -13.54
C TYR A 199 -10.92 -72.33 -12.72
N GLU A 200 -11.41 -72.72 -11.54
CA GLU A 200 -11.04 -73.93 -10.79
C GLU A 200 -11.93 -75.12 -11.18
N LEU A 201 -13.20 -74.86 -11.43
CA LEU A 201 -14.17 -75.83 -11.99
C LEU A 201 -13.87 -76.16 -13.46
N VAL A 202 -13.15 -75.30 -14.18
CA VAL A 202 -12.70 -75.57 -15.57
C VAL A 202 -11.54 -76.56 -15.64
N PRO A 203 -10.51 -76.56 -14.78
CA PRO A 203 -9.55 -77.63 -14.67
C PRO A 203 -10.19 -79.00 -14.53
N GLU A 204 -11.39 -79.10 -13.95
CA GLU A 204 -12.16 -80.34 -13.88
C GLU A 204 -12.80 -80.69 -15.24
N ALA A 205 -13.36 -79.71 -15.96
CA ALA A 205 -13.94 -79.88 -17.29
C ALA A 205 -12.91 -79.96 -18.45
N TYR A 206 -11.74 -79.34 -18.32
CA TYR A 206 -10.66 -79.28 -19.31
C TYR A 206 -9.71 -80.48 -19.17
N ARG A 207 -9.54 -81.03 -17.94
CA ARG A 207 -8.91 -82.35 -17.76
C ARG A 207 -9.69 -83.45 -18.48
N GLN A 208 -11.02 -83.35 -18.55
CA GLN A 208 -11.81 -84.31 -19.34
C GLN A 208 -11.60 -84.14 -20.86
N LYS A 209 -11.48 -82.91 -21.39
CA LYS A 209 -11.26 -82.67 -22.82
C LYS A 209 -9.83 -82.90 -23.31
N PHE A 210 -8.84 -82.97 -22.41
CA PHE A 210 -7.49 -83.44 -22.74
C PHE A 210 -7.34 -84.98 -22.72
N ARG A 211 -8.39 -85.74 -22.35
CA ARG A 211 -8.43 -87.20 -22.53
C ARG A 211 -9.02 -87.66 -23.86
N SER A 212 -9.60 -86.77 -24.68
CA SER A 212 -10.25 -87.16 -25.95
C SER A 212 -9.45 -86.84 -27.22
N TYR A 213 -8.21 -86.36 -27.12
CA TYR A 213 -7.32 -86.17 -28.29
C TYR A 213 -6.02 -87.00 -28.18
N LYS A 214 -6.13 -88.32 -28.34
CA LYS A 214 -5.25 -89.12 -29.23
C LYS A 214 -5.66 -90.60 -29.26
N LYS A 215 -6.28 -91.02 -30.36
CA LYS A 215 -5.78 -92.03 -31.31
C LYS A 215 -6.96 -92.55 -32.15
N VAL A 216 -7.06 -92.08 -33.39
CA VAL A 216 -7.17 -92.97 -34.55
C VAL A 216 -6.10 -92.50 -35.53
#